data_AF-A0A660Y6H1-F1
#
_entry.id   AF-A0A660Y6H1-F1
#
_cell.length_a   1.000
_cell.length_b   1.000
_cell.length_c   1.000
_cell.angle_alpha   90.00
_cell.angle_beta   90.00
_cell.angle_gamma   90.00
#
_symmetry.space_group_name_H-M   'P 1'
#
loop_
_entity.id
_entity.type
_entity.pdbx_description
1 polymer ?
#
loop_
_entity_poly.entity_id
_entity_poly.type
_entity_poly.pdbx_seq_one_letter_code
_entity_poly.pdbx_strand_id
1 'polypeptide(L)'
;GLGASLAHVAFNPESGVPSIGASGAIAGVLGAYMISFPMARVVTLVPLFFFIEIIYLPAFLFLFYWFFIQLFNGTLAIALSAQTGGGVAWWAHVGGFLTGIVLVMMLPRSRWSKQRRYVVWYDRRREPWW
;
A
#
# COMPACT_ATOMS: atom_id res chain seq x y z
N GLY A 1 -11.25 6.94 -1.11
CA GLY A 1 -11.88 5.89 -0.28
C GLY A 1 -12.28 6.50 1.04
N LEU A 2 -13.36 6.04 1.69
CA LEU A 2 -13.96 6.73 2.84
C LEU A 2 -12.98 7.00 4.00
N GLY A 3 -12.26 5.98 4.49
CA GLY A 3 -11.29 6.15 5.57
C GLY A 3 -10.13 7.10 5.21
N ALA A 4 -9.68 7.08 3.95
CA ALA A 4 -8.69 8.03 3.45
C ALA A 4 -9.23 9.48 3.47
N SER A 5 -10.44 9.70 2.97
CA SER A 5 -11.05 11.03 2.93
C SER A 5 -11.31 11.58 4.33
N LEU A 6 -11.82 10.75 5.25
CA LEU A 6 -12.06 11.14 6.64
C LEU A 6 -10.75 11.54 7.35
N ALA A 7 -9.70 10.73 7.21
CA ALA A 7 -8.40 11.06 7.78
C ALA A 7 -7.85 12.36 7.19
N HIS A 8 -7.94 12.55 5.87
CA HIS A 8 -7.41 13.75 5.25
C HIS A 8 -8.10 15.02 5.74
N VAL A 9 -9.43 15.01 5.84
CA VAL A 9 -10.22 16.14 6.37
C VAL A 9 -9.91 16.38 7.85
N ALA A 10 -9.76 15.32 8.65
CA ALA A 10 -9.46 15.46 10.08
C ALA A 10 -8.10 16.15 10.33
N PHE A 11 -7.09 15.89 9.49
CA PHE A 11 -5.77 16.48 9.62
C PHE A 11 -5.58 17.77 8.80
N ASN A 12 -6.53 18.14 7.92
CA ASN A 12 -6.46 19.33 7.08
C ASN A 12 -7.84 20.03 6.98
N PRO A 13 -8.49 20.37 8.12
CA PRO A 13 -9.88 20.86 8.12
C PRO A 13 -10.04 22.24 7.48
N GLU A 14 -8.99 23.05 7.49
CA GLU A 14 -8.98 24.42 6.94
C GLU A 14 -8.52 24.47 5.47
N SER A 15 -8.27 23.30 4.85
CA SER A 15 -7.78 23.25 3.48
C SER A 15 -8.87 23.62 2.49
N GLY A 16 -8.69 24.73 1.79
CA GLY A 16 -9.54 25.13 0.65
C GLY A 16 -9.26 24.36 -0.64
N VAL A 17 -8.26 23.47 -0.65
CA VAL A 17 -7.87 22.69 -1.82
C VAL A 17 -8.64 21.36 -1.84
N PRO A 18 -9.46 21.08 -2.86
CA PRO A 18 -10.20 19.83 -2.92
C PRO A 18 -9.26 18.64 -3.10
N SER A 19 -9.43 17.61 -2.26
CA SER A 19 -8.71 16.34 -2.41
C SER A 19 -9.52 15.37 -3.29
N ILE A 20 -9.04 15.12 -4.51
CA ILE A 20 -9.63 14.16 -5.44
C ILE A 20 -8.56 13.12 -5.78
N GLY A 21 -8.85 11.83 -5.56
CA GLY A 21 -7.90 10.79 -5.94
C GLY A 21 -8.32 9.38 -5.54
N ALA A 22 -8.14 8.44 -6.49
CA ALA A 22 -8.23 7.00 -6.22
C ALA A 22 -7.07 6.50 -5.35
N SER A 23 -5.97 7.25 -5.26
CA SER A 23 -4.73 6.86 -4.58
C SER A 23 -4.92 6.49 -3.10
N GLY A 24 -5.81 7.15 -2.37
CA GLY A 24 -6.13 6.77 -0.99
C GLY A 24 -6.77 5.39 -0.86
N ALA A 25 -7.57 4.96 -1.84
CA ALA A 25 -8.10 3.59 -1.86
C ALA A 25 -7.00 2.58 -2.20
N ILE A 26 -6.12 2.91 -3.13
CA ILE A 26 -4.93 2.10 -3.46
C ILE A 26 -4.05 1.94 -2.21
N ALA A 27 -3.82 3.01 -1.45
CA ALA A 27 -3.09 2.96 -0.19
C ALA A 27 -3.72 1.95 0.79
N GLY A 28 -5.06 1.88 0.85
CA GLY A 28 -5.75 0.85 1.63
C GLY A 28 -5.50 -0.58 1.14
N VAL A 29 -5.50 -0.81 -0.17
CA VAL A 29 -5.12 -2.12 -0.72
C VAL A 29 -3.68 -2.47 -0.35
N LEU A 30 -2.76 -1.51 -0.39
CA LEU A 30 -1.36 -1.71 0.01
C LEU A 30 -1.22 -2.02 1.51
N GLY A 31 -1.98 -1.36 2.37
CA GLY A 31 -2.02 -1.68 3.81
C GLY A 31 -2.49 -3.11 4.07
N ALA A 32 -3.56 -3.53 3.39
CA ALA A 32 -4.03 -4.91 3.45
C ALA A 32 -3.01 -5.93 2.90
N TYR A 33 -2.32 -5.57 1.81
CA TYR A 33 -1.28 -6.38 1.18
C TYR A 33 -0.08 -6.58 2.10
N MET A 34 0.36 -5.53 2.80
CA MET A 34 1.48 -5.60 3.75
C MET A 34 1.26 -6.67 4.82
N ILE A 35 0.04 -6.77 5.36
CA ILE A 35 -0.31 -7.74 6.40
C ILE A 35 -0.51 -9.14 5.82
N SER A 36 -1.10 -9.24 4.63
CA SER A 36 -1.41 -10.52 3.99
C SER A 36 -0.19 -11.21 3.39
N PHE A 37 0.75 -10.42 2.86
CA PHE A 37 1.90 -10.90 2.10
C PHE A 37 3.22 -10.20 2.51
N PRO A 38 3.60 -10.20 3.80
CA PRO A 38 4.75 -9.42 4.30
C PRO A 38 6.09 -9.80 3.64
N MET A 39 6.23 -11.07 3.24
CA MET A 39 7.45 -11.61 2.62
C MET A 39 7.39 -11.66 1.08
N ALA A 40 6.34 -11.10 0.46
CA ALA A 40 6.31 -10.99 -1.00
C ALA A 40 7.47 -10.09 -1.47
N ARG A 41 8.09 -10.44 -2.60
CA ARG A 41 9.26 -9.72 -3.11
C ARG A 41 8.81 -8.57 -4.00
N VAL A 42 9.18 -7.36 -3.64
CA VAL A 42 9.00 -6.14 -4.43
C VAL A 42 10.31 -5.85 -5.15
N VAL A 43 10.27 -5.81 -6.47
CA VAL A 43 11.40 -5.39 -7.30
C VAL A 43 11.56 -3.89 -7.12
N THR A 44 12.67 -3.49 -6.51
CA THR A 44 12.94 -2.11 -6.11
C THR A 44 14.17 -1.61 -6.86
N LEU A 45 14.03 -0.44 -7.44
CA LEU A 45 15.12 0.27 -8.09
C LEU A 45 15.74 1.22 -7.06
N VAL A 46 17.00 0.98 -6.70
CA VAL A 46 17.76 1.77 -5.72
C VAL A 46 18.81 2.59 -6.47
N PRO A 47 18.67 3.93 -6.54
CA PRO A 47 19.69 4.78 -7.13
C PRO A 47 20.86 4.96 -6.14
N LEU A 48 22.03 4.46 -6.52
CA LEU A 48 23.31 4.60 -5.81
C LEU A 48 24.18 5.62 -6.55
N PHE A 49 23.82 6.91 -6.45
CA PHE A 49 24.48 8.06 -7.09
C PHE A 49 24.67 7.92 -8.61
N PHE A 50 25.70 7.18 -9.04
CA PHE A 50 26.05 6.93 -10.44
C PHE A 50 25.57 5.58 -10.97
N PHE A 51 25.12 4.67 -10.10
CA PHE A 51 24.65 3.33 -10.47
C PHE A 51 23.19 3.13 -10.07
N ILE A 52 22.47 2.33 -10.85
CA ILE A 52 21.11 1.91 -10.52
C ILE A 52 21.18 0.41 -10.19
N GLU A 53 20.84 0.05 -8.96
CA GLU A 53 20.77 -1.35 -8.54
C GLU A 53 19.31 -1.80 -8.45
N ILE A 54 19.02 -3.00 -8.95
CA ILE A 54 17.70 -3.63 -8.82
C ILE A 54 17.79 -4.69 -7.74
N ILE A 55 17.12 -4.44 -6.61
CA ILE A 55 17.08 -5.35 -5.47
C ILE A 55 15.67 -5.85 -5.19
N TYR A 56 15.55 -7.01 -4.55
CA TYR A 56 14.28 -7.57 -4.14
C TYR A 56 14.07 -7.34 -2.65
N LEU A 57 13.13 -6.47 -2.29
CA LEU A 57 12.81 -6.19 -0.89
C LEU A 57 11.53 -6.94 -0.48
N PRO A 58 11.44 -7.45 0.77
CA PRO A 58 10.18 -7.85 1.35
C PRO A 58 9.17 -6.69 1.31
N ALA A 59 7.94 -6.98 0.92
CA ALA A 59 6.86 -6.01 0.81
C ALA A 59 6.62 -5.26 2.13
N PHE A 60 6.78 -5.94 3.26
CA PHE A 60 6.72 -5.29 4.57
C PHE A 60 7.70 -4.12 4.69
N LEU A 61 8.98 -4.33 4.38
CA LEU A 61 9.99 -3.27 4.49
C LEU A 61 9.71 -2.10 3.53
N PHE A 62 9.38 -2.42 2.28
CA PHE A 62 9.10 -1.40 1.27
C PHE A 62 7.87 -0.55 1.62
N LEU A 63 6.77 -1.20 2.02
CA LEU A 63 5.52 -0.51 2.33
C LEU A 63 5.58 0.24 3.66
N PHE A 64 6.33 -0.28 4.64
CA PHE A 64 6.58 0.40 5.90
C PHE A 64 7.40 1.68 5.69
N TYR A 65 8.49 1.60 4.90
CA TYR A 65 9.25 2.78 4.48
C TYR A 65 8.38 3.80 3.75
N TRP A 66 7.59 3.35 2.77
CA TRP A 66 6.68 4.22 2.04
C TRP A 66 5.67 4.91 2.97
N PHE A 67 5.06 4.18 3.90
CA PHE A 67 4.13 4.72 4.89
C PHE A 67 4.77 5.82 5.75
N PHE A 68 6.02 5.62 6.18
CA PHE A 68 6.76 6.64 6.93
C PHE A 68 6.99 7.92 6.15
N ILE A 69 7.30 7.83 4.85
CA ILE A 69 7.41 9.01 3.99
C ILE A 69 6.08 9.76 3.95
N GLN A 70 4.95 9.05 3.86
CA GLN A 70 3.62 9.68 3.87
C GLN A 70 3.38 10.42 5.19
N LEU A 71 3.67 9.79 6.32
CA LEU A 71 3.50 10.39 7.65
C LEU A 71 4.40 11.61 7.85
N PHE A 72 5.67 11.50 7.47
CA PHE A 72 6.65 12.58 7.59
C PHE A 72 6.26 13.78 6.72
N ASN A 73 5.99 13.58 5.43
CA ASN A 73 5.62 14.68 4.53
C ASN A 73 4.26 15.28 4.88
N GLY A 74 3.29 14.47 5.31
CA GLY A 74 2.00 14.98 5.79
C GLY A 74 2.14 15.84 7.04
N THR A 75 3.03 15.47 7.97
CA THR A 75 3.32 16.25 9.18
C THR A 75 4.08 17.54 8.84
N LEU A 76 5.07 17.45 7.95
CA LEU A 76 5.85 18.60 7.51
C LEU A 76 4.99 19.62 6.75
N ALA A 77 4.06 19.16 5.91
CA ALA A 77 3.13 20.03 5.19
C ALA A 77 2.24 20.85 6.13
N ILE A 78 1.78 20.24 7.23
CA ILE A 78 1.04 20.95 8.29
C ILE A 78 1.96 21.95 8.99
N ALA A 79 3.15 21.51 9.42
CA ALA A 79 4.09 22.35 10.18
C ALA A 79 4.53 23.60 9.41
N LEU A 80 4.71 23.50 8.09
CA LEU A 80 5.13 24.61 7.24
C LEU A 80 3.95 25.43 6.70
N SER A 81 2.71 25.11 7.08
CA SER A 81 1.49 25.68 6.47
C SER A 81 1.51 25.63 4.94
N ALA A 82 2.20 24.64 4.37
CA ALA A 82 2.50 24.51 2.95
C ALA A 82 1.33 23.88 2.17
N GLN A 83 0.10 24.08 2.62
CA GLN A 83 -1.12 23.64 1.92
C GLN A 83 -1.52 24.59 0.78
N THR A 84 -0.59 25.43 0.34
CA THR A 84 -0.80 26.51 -0.61
C THR A 84 -0.65 26.01 -2.04
N GLY A 85 -1.73 25.42 -2.56
CA GLY A 85 -1.86 25.04 -3.97
C GLY A 85 -1.59 23.56 -4.23
N GLY A 86 -2.53 22.89 -4.91
CA GLY A 86 -2.53 21.49 -5.35
C GLY A 86 -1.27 20.68 -5.03
N GLY A 87 -1.36 19.76 -4.08
CA GLY A 87 -0.27 18.91 -3.62
C GLY A 87 -0.72 17.48 -3.33
N VAL A 88 0.21 16.63 -2.90
CA VAL A 88 -0.10 15.25 -2.55
C VAL A 88 -0.91 15.21 -1.25
N ALA A 89 -2.05 14.52 -1.27
CA ALA A 89 -2.90 14.32 -0.08
C ALA A 89 -2.30 13.26 0.86
N TRP A 90 -1.15 13.56 1.48
CA TRP A 90 -0.37 12.62 2.31
C TRP A 90 -1.23 11.93 3.39
N TRP A 91 -2.06 12.68 4.10
CA TRP A 91 -2.95 12.14 5.14
C TRP A 91 -4.05 11.23 4.60
N ALA A 92 -4.45 11.39 3.33
CA ALA A 92 -5.36 10.46 2.68
C ALA A 92 -4.69 9.10 2.47
N HIS A 93 -3.41 9.08 2.09
CA HIS A 93 -2.65 7.84 1.96
C HIS A 93 -2.46 7.14 3.32
N VAL A 94 -2.10 7.89 4.36
CA VAL A 94 -1.95 7.36 5.73
C VAL A 94 -3.28 6.74 6.21
N GLY A 95 -4.38 7.48 6.13
CA GLY A 95 -5.69 6.99 6.56
C GLY A 95 -6.19 5.80 5.74
N GLY A 96 -5.99 5.84 4.43
CA GLY A 96 -6.29 4.73 3.53
C GLY A 96 -5.56 3.46 3.93
N PHE A 97 -4.23 3.56 4.10
CA PHE A 97 -3.36 2.44 4.47
C PHE A 97 -3.77 1.79 5.80
N LEU A 98 -3.98 2.59 6.84
CA LEU A 98 -4.42 2.09 8.15
C LEU A 98 -5.81 1.46 8.09
N THR A 99 -6.73 2.05 7.33
CA THR A 99 -8.07 1.48 7.10
C THR A 99 -7.94 0.09 6.46
N GLY A 100 -7.08 -0.06 5.46
CA GLY A 100 -6.80 -1.34 4.82
C GLY A 100 -6.26 -2.41 5.77
N ILE A 101 -5.32 -2.04 6.65
CA ILE A 101 -4.80 -2.91 7.70
C ILE A 101 -5.92 -3.38 8.63
N VAL A 102 -6.71 -2.45 9.14
CA VAL A 102 -7.82 -2.77 10.06
C VAL A 102 -8.81 -3.72 9.40
N LEU A 103 -9.24 -3.40 8.17
CA LEU A 103 -10.18 -4.23 7.43
C LEU A 103 -9.66 -5.65 7.22
N VAL A 104 -8.40 -5.82 6.79
CA VAL A 104 -7.86 -7.17 6.55
C VAL A 104 -7.65 -7.97 7.84
N MET A 105 -7.38 -7.30 8.96
CA MET A 105 -7.29 -7.96 10.27
C MET A 105 -8.66 -8.41 10.80
N MET A 106 -9.74 -7.70 10.44
CA MET A 106 -11.11 -8.07 10.80
C MET A 106 -11.67 -9.20 9.93
N LEU A 107 -11.16 -9.35 8.71
CA LEU A 107 -11.58 -10.44 7.83
C LEU A 107 -11.07 -11.79 8.36
N PRO A 108 -11.92 -12.83 8.40
CA PRO A 108 -11.45 -14.17 8.75
C PRO A 108 -10.31 -14.57 7.83
N ARG A 109 -9.21 -15.10 8.39
CA ARG A 109 -8.12 -15.70 7.61
C ARG A 109 -8.67 -16.90 6.86
N SER A 110 -9.20 -16.68 5.65
CA SER A 110 -9.73 -17.77 4.88
C SER A 110 -8.60 -18.73 4.56
N ARG A 111 -8.81 -20.00 4.90
CA ARG A 111 -7.84 -21.09 4.78
C ARG A 111 -7.67 -21.52 3.30
N TRP A 112 -7.54 -20.57 2.38
CA TRP A 112 -7.37 -20.78 0.92
C TRP A 112 -6.08 -21.55 0.56
N SER A 113 -5.35 -22.09 1.53
CA SER A 113 -4.10 -22.84 1.34
C SER A 113 -4.28 -24.34 1.09
N LYS A 114 -5.50 -24.90 1.07
CA LYS A 114 -5.69 -26.34 0.77
C LYS A 114 -6.11 -26.67 -0.68
N GLN A 115 -6.68 -25.74 -1.45
CA GLN A 115 -7.30 -26.09 -2.74
C GLN A 115 -6.38 -25.92 -3.96
N ARG A 116 -5.37 -25.03 -3.89
CA ARG A 116 -4.40 -24.85 -4.98
C ARG A 116 -3.45 -26.03 -5.20
N ARG A 117 -3.33 -26.92 -4.21
CA ARG A 117 -2.47 -28.11 -4.33
C ARG A 117 -3.09 -29.21 -5.19
N TYR A 118 -4.40 -29.17 -5.47
CA TYR A 118 -5.05 -30.19 -6.31
C TYR A 118 -5.05 -29.85 -7.81
N VAL A 119 -5.15 -28.56 -8.18
CA VAL A 119 -5.26 -28.16 -9.59
C VAL A 119 -3.93 -28.35 -10.35
N VAL A 120 -2.79 -28.12 -9.70
CA VAL A 120 -1.46 -28.31 -10.33
C VAL A 120 -1.11 -29.80 -10.53
N TRP A 121 -1.71 -30.70 -9.74
CA TRP A 121 -1.44 -32.15 -9.84
C TRP A 121 -2.29 -32.87 -10.87
N TYR A 122 -3.45 -32.33 -11.24
CA TYR A 122 -4.35 -32.97 -12.22
C TYR A 122 -3.92 -32.68 -13.66
N ASP A 123 -3.31 -31.51 -13.90
CA ASP A 123 -2.88 -31.07 -15.23
C ASP A 123 -1.60 -31.79 -15.70
N ARG A 124 -0.71 -32.16 -14.79
CA ARG A 124 0.58 -32.80 -15.12
C ARG A 124 0.49 -34.31 -15.44
N ARG A 125 -0.69 -34.93 -15.36
CA ARG A 125 -0.87 -36.38 -15.62
C ARG A 125 -1.64 -36.71 -16.90
N ARG A 126 -1.82 -35.74 -17.80
CA ARG A 126 -2.55 -35.91 -19.08
C ARG A 126 -1.78 -35.49 -20.32
N GLU A 127 -0.46 -35.65 -20.32
CA GLU A 127 0.35 -35.60 -21.54
C GLU A 127 0.86 -37.02 -21.87
N PRO A 128 0.10 -37.85 -22.60
CA PRO A 128 0.69 -38.96 -23.33
C PRO A 128 1.35 -38.40 -24.59
N TRP A 129 2.67 -38.52 -24.64
CA TRP A 129 3.53 -38.29 -25.80
C TRP A 129 2.90 -38.80 -27.09
N TRP A 130 2.56 -37.87 -27.98
CA TRP A 130 2.55 -38.01 -29.45
C TRP A 130 2.51 -36.62 -30.07
#